data_AF-A0AAD8AAC6-F1
#
_entry.id   AF-A0AAD8AAC6-F1
#
_cell.length_a   1.000
_cell.length_b   1.000
_cell.length_c   1.000
_cell.angle_alpha   90.00
_cell.angle_beta   90.00
_cell.angle_gamma   90.00
#
_symmetry.space_group_name_H-M   'P 1'
#
loop_
_entity.id
_entity.type
_entity.pdbx_description
1 polymer ?
#
loop_
_entity_poly.entity_id
_entity_poly.type
_entity_poly.pdbx_seq_one_letter_code
_entity_poly.pdbx_strand_id
1 'polypeptide(L)' 'VPKTSPVISGFRRRYRVADILQGNCSSSWSKPAAKLTWFINDNPLIYVSPLSTHKVSPLR' A
#
# COMPACT_ATOMS: atom_id res chain seq x y z
N VAL A 1 -7.93 -3.53 15.48
CA VAL A 1 -6.89 -2.76 14.74
C VAL A 1 -5.70 -3.67 14.43
N PRO A 2 -4.91 -3.41 13.36
CA PRO A 2 -3.74 -4.24 13.03
C PRO A 2 -2.69 -4.18 14.15
N LYS A 3 -1.97 -5.29 14.37
CA LYS A 3 -0.96 -5.40 15.45
C LYS A 3 0.41 -4.89 15.03
N THR A 4 0.66 -4.79 13.73
CA THR A 4 1.94 -4.35 13.18
C THR A 4 1.72 -3.21 12.19
N SER A 5 2.79 -2.43 11.98
CA SER A 5 2.85 -1.48 10.86
C SER A 5 2.63 -2.21 9.53
N PRO A 6 2.04 -1.53 8.53
CA PRO A 6 1.92 -2.09 7.20
C PRO A 6 3.30 -2.29 6.56
N VAL A 7 3.39 -3.28 5.69
CA VAL A 7 4.61 -3.58 4.92
C VAL A 7 4.41 -3.08 3.49
N ILE A 8 5.43 -2.40 2.98
CA ILE A 8 5.46 -1.88 1.62
C ILE A 8 6.45 -2.69 0.79
N SER A 9 6.02 -3.14 -0.39
CA SER A 9 6.82 -3.96 -1.31
C SER A 9 6.53 -3.60 -2.77
N GLY A 10 7.28 -4.18 -3.72
CA GLY A 10 7.07 -3.98 -5.17
C GLY A 10 7.83 -2.79 -5.78
N PHE A 11 8.44 -1.93 -4.95
CA PHE A 11 9.22 -0.80 -5.45
C PHE A 11 10.59 -1.19 -5.98
N ARG A 12 11.07 -0.40 -6.94
CA ARG A 12 12.43 -0.45 -7.48
C ARG A 12 13.35 0.48 -6.68
N ARG A 13 14.64 0.16 -6.67
CA ARG A 13 15.66 1.00 -6.00
C ARG A 13 15.81 2.40 -6.62
N ARG A 14 15.44 2.57 -7.89
CA ARG A 14 15.58 3.81 -8.65
C ARG A 14 14.45 3.93 -9.66
N TYR A 15 14.01 5.16 -9.89
CA TYR A 15 12.99 5.54 -10.87
C TYR A 15 13.48 6.78 -11.64
N ARG A 16 13.07 6.89 -12.89
CA ARG A 16 13.24 8.08 -13.71
C ARG A 16 12.04 9.00 -13.52
N VAL A 17 12.23 10.28 -13.84
CA VAL A 17 11.10 11.21 -13.93
C VAL A 17 10.10 10.68 -14.95
N ALA A 18 8.80 10.75 -14.61
CA ALA A 18 7.67 10.21 -15.35
C ALA A 18 7.52 8.66 -15.35
N ASP A 19 8.33 7.91 -14.61
CA ASP A 19 8.05 6.49 -14.37
C ASP A 19 6.81 6.31 -13.48
N ILE A 20 6.11 5.20 -13.69
CA ILE A 20 5.00 4.77 -12.83
C ILE A 20 5.56 4.03 -11.60
N LEU A 21 5.23 4.53 -10.42
CA LEU A 21 5.52 3.85 -9.15
C LEU A 21 4.49 2.76 -8.90
N GLN A 22 4.91 1.50 -9.03
CA GLN A 22 4.09 0.34 -8.68
C GLN A 22 4.53 -0.20 -7.32
N GLY A 23 3.63 -0.16 -6.33
CA GLY A 23 3.89 -0.63 -4.98
C GLY A 23 2.68 -1.32 -4.37
N ASN A 24 2.94 -2.26 -3.47
CA ASN A 24 1.94 -2.96 -2.68
C ASN A 24 2.13 -2.59 -1.21
N CYS A 25 1.08 -2.06 -0.59
CA CYS A 25 1.00 -1.83 0.85
C CYS A 25 0.02 -2.85 1.43
N SER A 26 0.51 -3.65 2.37
CA SER A 26 -0.24 -4.72 3.02
C SER A 26 -0.27 -4.51 4.52
N SER A 27 -1.44 -4.66 5.15
CA SER A 27 -1.57 -4.65 6.61
C SER A 27 -1.66 -6.07 7.17
N SER A 28 -1.23 -6.25 8.42
CA SER A 28 -1.60 -7.46 9.17
C SER A 28 -3.11 -7.54 9.30
N TRP A 29 -3.63 -8.76 9.42
CA TRP A 29 -5.04 -8.99 9.68
C TRP A 29 -5.58 -8.13 10.83
N SER A 30 -6.74 -7.54 10.62
CA SER A 30 -7.45 -6.78 11.64
C SER A 30 -8.95 -6.85 11.48
N LYS A 31 -9.66 -6.75 12.60
CA LYS A 31 -11.09 -6.44 12.64
C LYS A 31 -11.29 -5.12 13.41
N PRO A 32 -11.94 -4.09 12.83
CA PRO A 32 -12.37 -3.99 11.42
C PRO A 32 -11.17 -4.00 10.43
N ALA A 33 -11.45 -4.14 9.13
CA ALA A 33 -10.42 -4.09 8.09
C ALA A 33 -9.68 -2.75 8.11
N ALA A 34 -8.35 -2.79 8.00
CA ALA A 34 -7.53 -1.59 8.01
C ALA A 34 -7.79 -0.71 6.78
N LYS A 35 -7.73 0.61 6.97
CA LYS A 35 -7.68 1.58 5.89
C LYS A 35 -6.22 1.92 5.62
N LEU A 36 -5.77 1.74 4.39
CA LEU A 36 -4.41 2.05 3.97
C LEU A 36 -4.41 3.34 3.15
N THR A 37 -3.49 4.24 3.45
CA THR A 37 -3.28 5.52 2.77
C THR A 37 -1.82 5.65 2.34
N TRP A 38 -1.58 6.27 1.19
CA TRP A 38 -0.23 6.42 0.63
C TRP A 38 0.24 7.87 0.70
N PHE A 39 1.52 8.05 1.04
CA PHE A 39 2.24 9.31 1.05
C PHE A 39 3.58 9.14 0.33
N ILE A 40 4.02 10.17 -0.38
CA ILE A 40 5.39 10.27 -0.92
C ILE A 40 6.01 11.54 -0.38
N ASN A 41 7.13 11.41 0.35
CA ASN A 41 7.81 12.54 0.99
C ASN A 41 6.82 13.41 1.78
N ASP A 42 6.02 12.78 2.65
CA ASP A 42 4.98 13.40 3.48
C ASP A 42 3.82 14.08 2.73
N ASN A 43 3.77 13.98 1.40
CA ASN A 43 2.67 14.50 0.59
C ASN A 43 1.64 13.39 0.31
N PRO A 44 0.36 13.61 0.60
CA PRO A 44 -0.70 12.64 0.28
C PRO A 44 -0.85 12.51 -1.23
N LEU A 45 -1.00 11.28 -1.72
CA LEU A 45 -1.24 11.04 -3.14
C LEU A 45 -2.70 11.32 -3.50
N ILE A 46 -2.90 12.24 -4.45
CA ILE A 46 -4.23 12.57 -5.00
C ILE A 46 -4.65 11.57 -6.09
N TYR A 47 -3.67 10.96 -6.77
CA TYR A 47 -3.89 9.99 -7.85
C TYR A 47 -3.07 8.72 -7.61
N VAL A 48 -3.75 7.71 -7.08
CA VAL A 48 -3.27 6.32 -7.01
C VAL A 48 -4.16 5.51 -7.95
N SER A 49 -3.71 5.32 -9.18
CA SER A 49 -4.43 4.54 -10.19
C SER A 49 -4.29 3.04 -9.95
N PRO A 50 -5.37 2.29 -10.19
CA PRO A 50 -6.41 2.11 -9.19
C PRO A 50 -5.86 1.40 -7.93
N LEU A 51 -6.18 1.95 -6.75
CA LEU A 51 -6.12 1.24 -5.47
C LEU A 51 -7.04 0.01 -5.53
N SER A 52 -6.54 -1.09 -6.06
CA SER A 52 -7.22 -2.37 -5.90
C SER A 52 -6.99 -2.83 -4.46
N THR A 53 -7.89 -2.40 -3.57
CA THR A 53 -7.92 -2.88 -2.18
C THR A 53 -8.45 -4.30 -2.19
N HIS A 54 -7.53 -5.25 -2.34
CA HIS A 54 -7.87 -6.66 -2.25
C HIS A 54 -8.01 -7.04 -0.76
N LYS A 55 -9.21 -7.45 -0.35
CA LYS A 55 -9.40 -8.17 0.91
C LYS A 55 -8.81 -9.56 0.73
N VAL A 56 -7.57 -9.74 1.16
CA VAL A 56 -6.90 -11.04 1.16
C VAL A 56 -7.36 -11.81 2.40
N SER A 57 -8.18 -12.84 2.19
CA SER A 57 -8.46 -13.84 3.21
C SER A 57 -7.19 -14.68 3.45
N PRO A 58 -6.85 -15.06 4.69
CA PRO A 58 -5.85 -16.09 4.89
C PRO A 58 -6.27 -17.34 4.11
N LEU A 59 -5.34 -17.92 3.34
CA LEU A 59 -5.55 -19.26 2.78
C LEU A 59 -5.74 -20.21 3.97
N ARG A 60 -6.82 -20.99 3.94
CA ARG A 60 -7.18 -21.95 4.98
C ARG A 60 -6.13 -23.05 5.08
#